data_AF-A0A1S1LFK9-F1
#
_entry.id   AF-A0A1S1LFK9-F1
#
_cell.length_a   1.000
_cell.length_b   1.000
_cell.length_c   1.000
_cell.angle_alpha   90.00
_cell.angle_beta   90.00
_cell.angle_gamma   90.00
#
_symmetry.space_group_name_H-M   'P 1'
#
loop_
_entity.id
_entity.type
_entity.pdbx_description
1 polymer ?
#
loop_
_entity_poly.entity_id
_entity_poly.type
_entity_poly.pdbx_seq_one_letter_code
_entity_poly.pdbx_strand_id
1 'polypeptide(L)'
;MLVAVAIKWHSHALAEHDRVLQKEPAIALCQDAIGKEVSQLLRYTDLSASDQAAITASARFTDMSGTPELLSADNYGVPGSLGKPRSSVLTNWQIGGRVSLEGKLPFVSGLGEENRLACSVVVFDDGTIYVGSTQVLR
;
A
#
# COMPACT_ATOMS: atom_id res chain seq x y z
N MET A 1 -29.86 12.77 -21.60
CA MET A 1 -29.19 13.69 -20.65
C MET A 1 -29.29 13.27 -19.18
N LEU A 2 -29.89 12.12 -18.81
CA LEU A 2 -29.96 11.65 -17.41
C LEU A 2 -28.76 10.74 -17.03
N VAL A 3 -28.25 9.96 -17.97
CA VAL A 3 -27.14 9.01 -17.75
C VAL A 3 -25.84 9.71 -17.33
N ALA A 4 -25.50 10.83 -17.99
CA ALA A 4 -24.28 11.59 -17.67
C ALA A 4 -24.31 12.23 -16.27
N VAL A 5 -25.49 12.63 -15.79
CA VAL A 5 -25.66 13.22 -14.45
C VAL A 5 -25.55 12.14 -13.37
N ALA A 6 -26.14 10.97 -13.60
CA ALA A 6 -26.05 9.84 -12.67
C ALA A 6 -24.62 9.33 -12.50
N ILE A 7 -23.85 9.21 -13.60
CA ILE A 7 -22.44 8.80 -13.56
C ILE A 7 -21.61 9.81 -12.74
N LYS A 8 -21.83 11.11 -12.96
CA LYS A 8 -21.11 12.17 -12.26
C LYS A 8 -21.42 12.19 -10.76
N TRP A 9 -22.67 11.94 -10.36
CA TRP A 9 -23.05 11.86 -8.94
C TRP A 9 -22.45 10.64 -8.25
N HIS A 10 -22.48 9.47 -8.90
CA HIS A 10 -21.87 8.26 -8.35
C HIS A 10 -20.35 8.41 -8.17
N SER A 11 -19.65 9.02 -9.13
CA SER A 11 -18.22 9.26 -9.02
C SER A 11 -17.86 10.25 -7.92
N HIS A 12 -18.66 11.31 -7.73
CA HIS A 12 -18.46 12.25 -6.62
C HIS A 12 -18.71 11.62 -5.25
N ALA A 13 -19.76 10.78 -5.10
CA ALA A 13 -20.05 10.09 -3.86
C ALA A 13 -18.94 9.08 -3.49
N LEU A 14 -18.41 8.35 -4.47
CA LEU A 14 -17.28 7.44 -4.27
C LEU A 14 -15.99 8.19 -3.92
N ALA A 15 -15.69 9.30 -4.60
CA ALA A 15 -14.51 10.10 -4.30
C ALA A 15 -14.57 10.72 -2.89
N GLU A 16 -15.74 11.18 -2.46
CA GLU A 16 -15.93 11.71 -1.11
C GLU A 16 -15.86 10.60 -0.05
N HIS A 17 -16.43 9.43 -0.33
CA HIS A 17 -16.30 8.26 0.53
C HIS A 17 -14.83 7.83 0.71
N ASP A 18 -14.08 7.71 -0.39
CA ASP A 18 -12.66 7.37 -0.37
C ASP A 18 -11.83 8.43 0.39
N ARG A 19 -12.19 9.71 0.25
CA ARG A 19 -11.56 10.82 0.97
C ARG A 19 -11.80 10.74 2.48
N VAL A 20 -13.06 10.53 2.89
CA VAL A 20 -13.43 10.35 4.31
C VAL A 20 -12.69 9.18 4.92
N LEU A 21 -12.48 8.12 4.16
CA LEU A 21 -11.76 6.93 4.57
C LEU A 21 -10.23 7.00 4.36
N GLN A 22 -9.68 8.17 4.04
CA GLN A 22 -8.23 8.41 3.93
C GLN A 22 -7.51 7.48 2.93
N LYS A 23 -8.15 7.17 1.79
CA LYS A 23 -7.59 6.27 0.77
C LYS A 23 -6.24 6.74 0.23
N GLU A 24 -6.13 8.01 -0.18
CA GLU A 24 -4.88 8.53 -0.77
C GLU A 24 -3.71 8.52 0.22
N PRO A 25 -3.86 8.99 1.48
CA PRO A 25 -2.82 8.79 2.50
C PRO A 25 -2.47 7.32 2.76
N ALA A 26 -3.46 6.42 2.75
CA ALA A 26 -3.21 4.99 2.90
C ALA A 26 -2.39 4.40 1.74
N ILE A 27 -2.68 4.80 0.49
CA ILE A 27 -1.92 4.40 -0.70
C ILE A 27 -0.48 4.92 -0.61
N ALA A 28 -0.28 6.19 -0.24
CA ALA A 28 1.06 6.76 -0.08
C ALA A 28 1.89 6.01 0.97
N LEU A 29 1.29 5.72 2.13
CA LEU A 29 1.98 4.96 3.19
C LEU A 29 2.27 3.51 2.78
N CYS A 30 1.40 2.88 1.98
CA CYS A 30 1.70 1.58 1.38
C CYS A 30 2.90 1.66 0.43
N GLN A 31 2.98 2.67 -0.45
CA GLN A 31 4.13 2.84 -1.35
C GLN A 31 5.44 2.98 -0.58
N ASP A 32 5.45 3.81 0.48
CA ASP A 32 6.63 3.97 1.35
C ASP A 32 7.03 2.66 2.03
N ALA A 33 6.06 1.89 2.52
CA ALA A 33 6.31 0.61 3.16
C ALA A 33 6.83 -0.44 2.16
N ILE A 34 6.31 -0.46 0.93
CA ILE A 34 6.83 -1.31 -0.16
C ILE A 34 8.26 -0.89 -0.53
N GLY A 35 8.57 0.40 -0.60
CA GLY A 35 9.94 0.87 -0.82
C GLY A 35 10.92 0.35 0.24
N LYS A 36 10.50 0.35 1.51
CA LYS A 36 11.29 -0.23 2.62
C LYS A 36 11.44 -1.75 2.48
N GLU A 37 10.39 -2.47 2.08
CA GLU A 37 10.45 -3.91 1.85
C GLU A 37 11.40 -4.26 0.70
N VAL A 38 11.34 -3.52 -0.41
CA VAL A 38 12.31 -3.65 -1.52
C VAL A 38 13.74 -3.44 -1.04
N SER A 39 14.00 -2.37 -0.28
CA SER A 39 15.31 -2.16 0.33
C SER A 39 15.73 -3.33 1.22
N GLN A 40 14.83 -3.88 2.03
CA GLN A 40 15.12 -5.01 2.90
C GLN A 40 15.46 -6.28 2.11
N LEU A 41 14.72 -6.59 1.04
CA LEU A 41 15.00 -7.72 0.16
C LEU A 41 16.38 -7.58 -0.53
N LEU A 42 16.76 -6.36 -0.92
CA LEU A 42 18.06 -6.07 -1.53
C LEU A 42 19.23 -6.18 -0.54
N ARG A 43 19.01 -5.91 0.76
CA ARG A 43 20.05 -6.02 1.80
C ARG A 43 20.59 -7.44 2.00
N TYR A 44 19.83 -8.45 1.60
CA TYR A 44 20.25 -9.87 1.67
C TYR A 44 20.95 -10.34 0.38
N THR A 45 21.35 -9.42 -0.49
CA THR A 45 22.06 -9.70 -1.74
C THR A 45 23.50 -9.23 -1.69
N ASP A 46 24.32 -9.67 -2.66
CA ASP A 46 25.72 -9.24 -2.82
C ASP A 46 25.88 -7.87 -3.50
N LEU A 47 24.80 -7.08 -3.66
CA LEU A 47 24.88 -5.75 -4.26
C LEU A 47 25.59 -4.76 -3.33
N SER A 48 26.29 -3.80 -3.91
CA SER A 48 26.84 -2.68 -3.14
C SER A 48 25.72 -1.82 -2.55
N ALA A 49 25.98 -1.13 -1.44
CA ALA A 49 24.99 -0.24 -0.82
C ALA A 49 24.51 0.87 -1.79
N SER A 50 25.39 1.35 -2.68
CA SER A 50 25.01 2.32 -3.72
C SER A 50 24.07 1.73 -4.75
N ASP A 51 24.30 0.48 -5.17
CA ASP A 51 23.41 -0.19 -6.14
C ASP A 51 22.05 -0.49 -5.51
N GLN A 52 22.02 -0.95 -4.25
CA GLN A 52 20.78 -1.16 -3.51
C GLN A 52 19.96 0.13 -3.39
N ALA A 53 20.62 1.26 -3.10
CA ALA A 53 19.98 2.56 -3.01
C ALA A 53 19.47 3.05 -4.38
N ALA A 54 20.26 2.86 -5.45
CA ALA A 54 19.87 3.24 -6.80
C ALA A 54 18.65 2.45 -7.29
N ILE A 55 18.62 1.13 -7.07
CA ILE A 55 17.48 0.27 -7.40
C ILE A 55 16.24 0.71 -6.61
N THR A 56 16.36 0.91 -5.29
CA THR A 56 15.23 1.37 -4.47
C THR A 56 14.70 2.73 -4.95
N ALA A 57 15.60 3.68 -5.26
CA ALA A 57 15.22 5.01 -5.74
C ALA A 57 14.59 5.00 -7.14
N SER A 58 14.82 3.93 -7.92
CA SER A 58 14.19 3.74 -9.24
C SER A 58 12.74 3.26 -9.17
N ALA A 59 12.23 2.91 -7.99
CA ALA A 59 10.90 2.34 -7.83
C ALA A 59 9.81 3.25 -8.43
N ARG A 60 9.05 2.70 -9.39
CA ARG A 60 7.88 3.39 -9.98
C ARG A 60 6.63 2.60 -9.70
N PHE A 61 5.69 3.24 -9.03
CA PHE A 61 4.42 2.63 -8.65
C PHE A 61 3.34 2.94 -9.69
N THR A 62 2.64 1.91 -10.15
CA THR A 62 1.55 2.01 -11.12
C THR A 62 0.37 1.15 -10.71
N ASP A 63 -0.79 1.41 -11.29
CA ASP A 63 -2.05 0.68 -11.05
C ASP A 63 -2.43 0.59 -9.55
N MET A 64 -2.03 1.58 -8.75
CA MET A 64 -2.32 1.61 -7.32
C MET A 64 -3.81 1.79 -7.08
N SER A 65 -4.41 0.85 -6.36
CA SER A 65 -5.82 0.90 -6.00
C SER A 65 -6.05 0.31 -4.62
N GLY A 66 -7.07 0.81 -3.94
CA GLY A 66 -7.48 0.35 -2.61
C GLY A 66 -8.94 -0.10 -2.62
N THR A 67 -9.19 -1.28 -2.06
CA THR A 67 -10.54 -1.79 -1.78
C THR A 67 -10.77 -1.72 -0.27
N PRO A 68 -11.85 -1.07 0.21
CA PRO A 68 -12.12 -1.02 1.63
C PRO A 68 -12.71 -2.36 2.08
N GLU A 69 -12.22 -2.86 3.21
CA GLU A 69 -12.69 -4.08 3.84
C GLU A 69 -12.93 -3.87 5.33
N LEU A 70 -13.67 -4.79 5.94
CA LEU A 70 -13.64 -4.95 7.38
C LEU A 70 -12.22 -5.30 7.83
N LEU A 71 -11.92 -5.00 9.10
CA LEU A 71 -10.65 -5.40 9.69
C LEU A 71 -10.44 -6.92 9.48
N SER A 72 -9.34 -7.29 8.82
CA SER A 72 -9.01 -8.69 8.55
C SER A 72 -8.46 -9.38 9.81
N ALA A 73 -8.47 -10.71 9.82
CA ALA A 73 -7.94 -11.50 10.92
C ALA A 73 -6.46 -11.17 11.22
N ASP A 74 -5.67 -10.97 10.18
CA ASP A 74 -4.25 -10.61 10.27
C ASP A 74 -4.03 -9.26 10.98
N ASN A 75 -5.03 -8.37 10.95
CA ASN A 75 -4.96 -7.03 11.54
C ASN A 75 -5.76 -6.88 12.85
N TYR A 76 -6.36 -7.95 13.39
CA TYR A 76 -7.16 -7.88 14.63
C TYR A 76 -6.37 -7.46 15.87
N GLY A 77 -5.06 -7.66 15.88
CA GLY A 77 -4.15 -7.22 16.94
C GLY A 77 -3.74 -5.75 16.84
N VAL A 78 -3.87 -5.14 15.65
CA VAL A 78 -3.35 -3.78 15.40
C VAL A 78 -3.95 -2.74 16.33
N PRO A 79 -5.29 -2.63 16.51
CA PRO A 79 -5.85 -1.66 17.44
C PRO A 79 -5.31 -1.83 18.86
N GLY A 80 -5.24 -3.07 19.35
CA GLY A 80 -4.72 -3.37 20.69
C GLY A 80 -3.25 -2.98 20.86
N SER A 81 -2.41 -3.24 19.87
CA SER A 81 -0.99 -2.86 19.89
C SER A 81 -0.76 -1.34 19.95
N LEU A 82 -1.73 -0.56 19.49
CA LEU A 82 -1.72 0.90 19.51
C LEU A 82 -2.51 1.49 20.70
N GLY A 83 -3.02 0.65 21.60
CA GLY A 83 -3.84 1.09 22.74
C GLY A 83 -5.22 1.62 22.35
N LYS A 84 -5.76 1.20 21.19
CA LYS A 84 -7.02 1.67 20.61
C LYS A 84 -8.11 0.59 20.63
N PRO A 85 -9.40 0.96 20.79
CA PRO A 85 -10.51 0.03 20.67
C PRO A 85 -10.74 -0.36 19.20
N ARG A 86 -11.19 -1.59 18.93
CA ARG A 86 -11.52 -2.03 17.55
C ARG A 86 -12.59 -1.17 16.88
N SER A 87 -13.50 -0.58 17.65
CA SER A 87 -14.54 0.31 17.16
C SER A 87 -14.02 1.64 16.60
N SER A 88 -12.78 2.01 16.88
CA SER A 88 -12.13 3.22 16.33
C SER A 88 -11.58 3.00 14.91
N VAL A 89 -11.62 1.78 14.38
CA VAL A 89 -11.20 1.51 13.00
C VAL A 89 -12.29 2.02 12.05
N LEU A 90 -11.93 2.98 11.20
CA LEU A 90 -12.79 3.47 10.13
C LEU A 90 -12.84 2.49 8.97
N THR A 91 -11.68 1.98 8.57
CA THR A 91 -11.55 1.05 7.44
C THR A 91 -10.23 0.29 7.51
N ASN A 92 -10.22 -0.86 6.85
CA ASN A 92 -9.00 -1.58 6.49
C ASN A 92 -8.91 -1.61 4.96
N TRP A 93 -7.95 -0.90 4.40
CA TRP A 93 -7.70 -0.89 2.96
C TRP A 93 -6.85 -2.06 2.55
N GLN A 94 -7.32 -2.87 1.60
CA GLN A 94 -6.46 -3.75 0.82
C GLN A 94 -5.98 -2.98 -0.40
N ILE A 95 -4.71 -2.61 -0.39
CA ILE A 95 -4.06 -1.85 -1.45
C ILE A 95 -3.26 -2.80 -2.31
N GLY A 96 -3.49 -2.76 -3.61
CA GLY A 96 -2.72 -3.50 -4.60
C GLY A 96 -2.18 -2.57 -5.68
N GLY A 97 -1.17 -3.05 -6.40
CA GLY A 97 -0.61 -2.33 -7.53
C GLY A 97 0.60 -3.03 -8.11
N ARG A 98 1.42 -2.25 -8.81
CA ARG A 98 2.70 -2.70 -9.36
C ARG A 98 3.81 -1.77 -8.94
N VAL A 99 5.00 -2.33 -8.79
CA VAL A 99 6.25 -1.59 -8.65
C VAL A 99 7.24 -2.11 -9.67
N SER A 100 7.71 -1.21 -10.54
CA SER A 100 8.81 -1.50 -11.43
C SER A 100 10.13 -0.99 -10.85
N LEU A 101 11.19 -1.73 -11.11
CA LEU A 101 12.54 -1.49 -10.60
C LEU A 101 13.52 -1.55 -11.76
N GLU A 102 14.44 -0.59 -11.81
CA GLU A 102 15.52 -0.56 -12.80
C GLU A 102 16.82 -1.11 -12.19
N GLY A 103 17.67 -1.71 -13.03
CA GLY A 103 18.98 -2.21 -12.65
C GLY A 103 19.08 -3.73 -12.57
N LYS A 104 20.25 -4.22 -12.16
CA LYS A 104 20.51 -5.66 -12.07
C LYS A 104 19.94 -6.21 -10.76
N LEU A 105 18.83 -6.94 -10.85
CA LEU A 105 18.16 -7.57 -9.70
C LEU A 105 18.67 -9.00 -9.49
N PRO A 106 19.38 -9.30 -8.39
CA PRO A 106 19.81 -10.66 -8.09
C PRO A 106 18.60 -11.57 -7.88
N PHE A 107 18.60 -12.77 -8.46
CA PHE A 107 17.50 -13.73 -8.31
C PHE A 107 17.17 -14.01 -6.82
N VAL A 108 18.18 -14.03 -5.96
CA VAL A 108 18.05 -14.26 -4.51
C VAL A 108 17.25 -13.17 -3.79
N SER A 109 17.07 -11.98 -4.37
CA SER A 109 16.18 -10.94 -3.81
C SER A 109 14.70 -11.28 -3.94
N GLY A 110 14.33 -12.23 -4.81
CA GLY A 110 12.94 -12.50 -5.16
C GLY A 110 12.28 -11.40 -6.01
N LEU A 111 13.01 -10.35 -6.40
CA LEU A 111 12.51 -9.23 -7.19
C LEU A 111 12.72 -9.45 -8.69
N GLY A 112 11.80 -8.90 -9.49
CA GLY A 112 11.92 -8.72 -10.93
C GLY A 112 11.85 -7.25 -11.34
N GLU A 113 12.04 -6.98 -12.62
CA GLU A 113 11.90 -5.60 -13.16
C GLU A 113 10.47 -5.08 -12.97
N GLU A 114 9.49 -5.96 -12.99
CA GLU A 114 8.09 -5.70 -12.72
C GLU A 114 7.63 -6.61 -11.58
N ASN A 115 7.04 -6.03 -10.53
CA ASN A 115 6.56 -6.77 -9.37
C ASN A 115 5.13 -6.36 -9.08
N ARG A 116 4.33 -7.32 -8.62
CA ARG A 116 3.07 -7.04 -7.95
C ARG A 116 3.33 -6.70 -6.49
N LEU A 117 2.49 -5.84 -5.95
CA LEU A 117 2.52 -5.50 -4.52
C LEU A 117 1.14 -5.64 -3.91
N ALA A 118 1.13 -5.87 -2.61
CA ALA A 118 -0.05 -5.79 -1.78
C ALA A 118 0.31 -5.20 -0.40
N CYS A 119 -0.56 -4.35 0.13
CA CYS A 119 -0.51 -3.86 1.50
C CYS A 119 -1.90 -3.94 2.14
N SER A 120 -1.95 -4.20 3.44
CA SER A 120 -3.13 -3.86 4.24
C SER A 120 -2.86 -2.58 5.02
N VAL A 121 -3.80 -1.63 5.03
CA VAL A 121 -3.63 -0.36 5.75
C VAL A 121 -4.89 -0.06 6.59
N VAL A 122 -4.71 0.01 7.90
CA VAL A 122 -5.78 0.27 8.87
C VAL A 122 -5.85 1.77 9.15
N VAL A 123 -7.01 2.37 8.95
CA VAL A 123 -7.28 3.78 9.23
C VAL A 123 -8.20 3.88 10.44
N PHE A 124 -7.83 4.75 11.38
CA PHE A 124 -8.59 5.01 12.61
C PHE A 124 -9.33 6.35 12.53
N ASP A 125 -10.36 6.51 13.37
CA ASP A 125 -11.24 7.68 13.43
C ASP A 125 -10.55 8.97 13.88
N ASP A 126 -9.45 8.84 14.63
CA ASP A 126 -8.56 9.93 15.03
C ASP A 126 -7.51 10.30 13.96
N GLY A 127 -7.59 9.69 12.78
CA GLY A 127 -6.66 9.92 11.67
C GLY A 127 -5.35 9.15 11.75
N THR A 128 -5.16 8.28 12.76
CA THR A 128 -4.02 7.35 12.76
C THR A 128 -4.13 6.40 11.56
N ILE A 129 -3.03 6.20 10.84
CA ILE A 129 -2.96 5.23 9.74
C ILE A 129 -1.81 4.25 10.03
N TYR A 130 -2.12 2.96 10.00
CA TYR A 130 -1.16 1.89 10.25
C TYR A 130 -1.03 0.99 9.04
N VAL A 131 0.19 0.83 8.53
CA VAL A 131 0.48 -0.17 7.50
C VAL A 131 0.71 -1.51 8.18
N GLY A 132 -0.18 -2.47 7.89
CA GLY A 132 -0.09 -3.85 8.34
C GLY A 132 0.84 -4.67 7.46
N SER A 133 0.34 -5.79 6.93
CA SER A 133 1.13 -6.65 6.06
C SER A 133 1.50 -5.94 4.76
N THR A 134 2.75 -6.13 4.32
CA THR A 134 3.26 -5.72 3.01
C THR A 134 3.86 -6.91 2.28
N GLN A 135 3.65 -6.98 0.97
CA GLN A 135 4.18 -8.05 0.12
C GLN A 135 4.63 -7.48 -1.22
N VAL A 136 5.77 -7.98 -1.71
CA VAL A 136 6.27 -7.75 -3.07
C VAL A 136 6.50 -9.10 -3.72
N LEU A 137 5.90 -9.32 -4.88
CA LEU A 137 5.92 -10.60 -5.59
C LEU A 137 6.32 -10.35 -7.04
N ARG A 138 7.31 -11.10 -7.53
CA ARG A 138 7.72 -11.12 -8.92
C ARG A 138 6.69 -11.78 -9.84
#